data_AF-A0A6J4T3J7-F1
#
_entry.id   AF-A0A6J4T3J7-F1
#
_cell.length_a   1.000
_cell.length_b   1.000
_cell.length_c   1.000
_cell.angle_alpha   90.00
_cell.angle_beta   90.00
_cell.angle_gamma   90.00
#
_symmetry.space_group_name_H-M   'P 1'
#
loop_
_entity.id
_entity.type
_entity.pdbx_description
1 polymer ?
#
loop_
_entity_poly.entity_id
_entity_poly.type
_entity_poly.pdbx_seq_one_letter_code
_entity_poly.pdbx_strand_id
1 'polypeptide(L)'
;ASAPGRVNLIGEHTDYNGGLVLPLVVPEPSWDAVARALAPGASPEDVAEIASAEALLVDCRSSKVDRIRVPAAARFTVHPSGVRHADAAGGLAQRRAEGAEAAAALGVDSLRDVDPGDRRLFTAATLVARAGDTGIHPRLAARARHVVSENARVLHFAQRLGEGDLEGCGALMNASHASLRDLFQVSVPEVDRLVERLRAKGALGARLTGGGFGGAVVALW
;
A
#
# COMPACT_ATOMS: atom_id res chain seq x y z
N ALA A 1 -7.26 1.85 25.93
CA ALA A 1 -6.46 2.20 24.75
C ALA A 1 -6.59 1.05 23.75
N SER A 2 -6.93 1.33 22.48
CA SER A 2 -6.88 0.33 21.41
C SER A 2 -5.48 0.35 20.83
N ALA A 3 -4.68 -0.68 21.10
CA ALA A 3 -3.37 -0.83 20.50
C ALA A 3 -3.48 -0.96 18.97
N PRO A 4 -2.48 -0.52 18.18
CA PRO A 4 -2.58 -0.44 16.73
C PRO A 4 -2.71 -1.82 16.06
N GLY A 5 -2.42 -2.91 16.75
CA GLY A 5 -2.59 -4.30 16.31
C GLY A 5 -1.70 -4.73 15.14
N ARG A 6 -1.46 -3.84 14.17
CA ARG A 6 -0.70 -4.07 12.94
C ARG A 6 -0.31 -2.78 12.20
N VAL A 7 0.70 -2.85 11.35
CA VAL A 7 1.06 -1.82 10.34
C VAL A 7 1.18 -2.47 8.98
N ASN A 8 0.54 -1.93 7.95
CA ASN A 8 0.58 -2.56 6.62
C ASN A 8 1.94 -2.33 5.95
N LEU A 9 2.63 -3.41 5.54
CA LEU A 9 3.89 -3.29 4.80
C LEU A 9 3.65 -3.13 3.30
N ILE A 10 2.59 -3.77 2.77
CA ILE A 10 2.20 -3.72 1.36
C ILE A 10 0.74 -4.19 1.19
N GLY A 11 0.07 -3.77 0.11
CA GLY A 11 -1.34 -4.12 -0.12
C GLY A 11 -2.30 -3.08 0.44
N GLU A 12 -2.02 -1.77 0.29
CA GLU A 12 -3.06 -0.79 0.63
C GLU A 12 -4.12 -0.76 -0.45
N HIS A 13 -5.38 -0.63 -0.04
CA HIS A 13 -6.56 -0.51 -0.90
C HIS A 13 -6.86 -1.72 -1.81
N THR A 14 -6.23 -2.86 -1.56
CA THR A 14 -6.59 -4.14 -2.20
C THR A 14 -7.73 -4.85 -1.45
N ASP A 15 -7.86 -4.60 -0.14
CA ASP A 15 -8.81 -5.24 0.78
C ASP A 15 -10.28 -5.08 0.36
N TYR A 16 -10.68 -3.89 -0.11
CA TYR A 16 -12.05 -3.64 -0.57
C TYR A 16 -12.44 -4.43 -1.82
N ASN A 17 -11.45 -4.96 -2.54
CA ASN A 17 -11.65 -5.84 -3.69
C ASN A 17 -11.52 -7.32 -3.30
N GLY A 18 -11.51 -7.63 -1.99
CA GLY A 18 -11.19 -8.95 -1.49
C GLY A 18 -9.77 -9.38 -1.85
N GLY A 19 -8.84 -8.43 -1.96
CA GLY A 19 -7.43 -8.64 -2.31
C GLY A 19 -6.60 -9.27 -1.19
N LEU A 20 -5.28 -9.17 -1.35
CA LEU A 20 -4.29 -9.59 -0.38
C LEU A 20 -3.68 -8.36 0.30
N VAL A 21 -3.42 -8.47 1.60
CA VAL A 21 -2.67 -7.47 2.39
C VAL A 21 -1.57 -8.16 3.19
N LEU A 22 -0.47 -7.47 3.46
CA LEU A 22 0.62 -8.01 4.29
C LEU A 22 1.01 -7.01 5.39
N PRO A 23 0.28 -7.01 6.51
CA PRO A 23 0.68 -6.29 7.71
C PRO A 23 1.80 -6.94 8.51
N LEU A 24 2.64 -6.11 9.10
CA LEU A 24 3.53 -6.43 10.21
C LEU A 24 2.74 -6.43 11.52
N VAL A 25 2.92 -7.46 12.34
CA VAL A 25 2.36 -7.50 13.70
C VAL A 25 3.12 -6.50 14.56
N VAL A 26 2.42 -5.64 15.30
CA VAL A 26 3.07 -4.74 16.25
C VAL A 26 3.15 -5.45 17.61
N PRO A 27 4.34 -5.72 18.16
CA PRO A 27 4.46 -6.33 19.48
C PRO A 27 4.12 -5.31 20.58
N GLU A 28 3.70 -5.79 21.74
CA GLU A 28 3.25 -4.96 22.88
C GLU A 28 4.26 -3.85 23.27
N PRO A 29 5.58 -4.10 23.33
CA PRO A 29 6.56 -3.04 23.61
C PRO A 29 6.57 -1.87 22.61
N SER A 30 6.12 -2.08 21.37
CA SER A 30 6.06 -1.04 20.33
C SER A 30 4.68 -0.38 20.23
N TRP A 31 3.66 -0.85 20.97
CA TRP A 31 2.27 -0.41 20.79
C TRP A 31 2.09 1.09 20.96
N ASP A 32 2.56 1.66 22.06
CA ASP A 32 2.34 3.07 22.36
C ASP A 32 3.04 4.00 21.37
N ALA A 33 4.28 3.65 20.99
CA ALA A 33 5.04 4.42 20.01
C ALA A 33 4.36 4.40 18.65
N VAL A 34 3.96 3.21 18.16
CA VAL A 34 3.28 3.07 16.87
C VAL A 34 1.90 3.72 16.90
N ALA A 35 1.17 3.62 18.02
CA ALA A 35 -0.13 4.27 18.18
C ALA A 35 0.00 5.80 18.04
N ARG A 36 1.00 6.39 18.69
CA ARG A 36 1.30 7.82 18.54
C ARG A 36 1.68 8.15 17.11
N ALA A 37 2.56 7.37 16.49
CA ALA A 37 3.02 7.61 15.11
C ALA A 37 1.89 7.58 14.07
N LEU A 38 0.85 6.77 14.30
CA LEU A 38 -0.29 6.61 13.40
C LEU A 38 -1.47 7.51 13.77
N ALA A 39 -1.40 8.23 14.89
CA ALA A 39 -2.50 9.06 15.36
C ALA A 39 -2.79 10.21 14.37
N PRO A 40 -4.07 10.60 14.20
CA PRO A 40 -4.40 11.80 13.44
C PRO A 40 -3.70 13.04 14.02
N GLY A 41 -2.88 13.70 13.20
CA GLY A 41 -2.12 14.88 13.63
C GLY A 41 -0.86 14.56 14.45
N ALA A 42 -0.39 13.31 14.42
CA ALA A 42 0.92 12.92 14.95
C ALA A 42 2.03 13.83 14.43
N SER A 43 2.97 14.16 15.32
CA SER A 43 4.05 15.06 15.00
C SER A 43 5.17 14.33 14.26
N PRO A 44 5.93 14.97 13.34
CA PRO A 44 7.03 14.32 12.65
C PRO A 44 8.09 13.68 13.56
N GLU A 45 8.20 14.11 14.82
CA GLU A 45 9.07 13.49 15.84
C GLU A 45 8.52 12.21 16.49
N ASP A 46 7.22 11.89 16.31
CA ASP A 46 6.60 10.66 16.86
C ASP A 46 6.98 9.41 16.04
N VAL A 47 8.26 9.25 15.73
CA VAL A 47 8.79 8.10 14.99
C VAL A 47 8.77 6.86 15.89
N ALA A 48 8.32 5.74 15.33
CA ALA A 48 8.27 4.46 16.04
C ALA A 48 9.08 3.38 15.31
N GLU A 49 9.80 2.56 16.07
CA GLU A 49 10.43 1.33 15.56
C GLU A 49 9.55 0.12 15.88
N ILE A 50 9.49 -0.82 14.93
CA ILE A 50 8.75 -2.08 15.06
C ILE A 50 9.73 -3.23 14.90
N ALA A 51 10.05 -3.88 16.03
CA ALA A 51 10.81 -5.11 16.07
C ALA A 51 9.84 -6.30 16.11
N SER A 52 9.46 -6.82 14.94
CA SER A 52 8.51 -7.93 14.85
C SER A 52 9.12 -9.15 14.19
N ALA A 53 8.79 -10.33 14.70
CA ALA A 53 9.22 -11.62 14.15
C ALA A 53 8.25 -12.17 13.09
N GLU A 54 7.05 -11.59 12.98
CA GLU A 54 5.98 -12.11 12.11
C GLU A 54 5.27 -10.98 11.35
N ALA A 55 5.06 -11.23 10.06
CA ALA A 55 4.08 -10.53 9.23
C ALA A 55 2.96 -11.51 8.85
N LEU A 56 1.78 -10.97 8.55
CA LEU A 56 0.59 -11.77 8.24
C LEU A 56 0.22 -11.55 6.77
N LEU A 57 0.36 -12.57 5.94
CA LEU A 57 -0.25 -12.55 4.62
C LEU A 57 -1.74 -12.88 4.79
N VAL A 58 -2.59 -11.89 4.57
CA VAL A 58 -4.03 -12.00 4.76
C VAL A 58 -4.74 -11.97 3.42
N ASP A 59 -5.58 -12.97 3.20
CA ASP A 59 -6.55 -13.00 2.11
C ASP A 59 -7.88 -12.41 2.60
N CYS A 60 -8.23 -11.21 2.12
CA CYS A 60 -9.43 -10.51 2.55
C CYS A 60 -10.73 -11.13 2.01
N ARG A 61 -10.66 -12.00 1.00
CA ARG A 61 -11.83 -12.70 0.44
C ARG A 61 -12.15 -13.95 1.25
N SER A 62 -11.14 -14.75 1.59
CA SER A 62 -11.31 -16.03 2.30
C SER A 62 -11.10 -15.94 3.81
N SER A 63 -10.60 -14.80 4.32
CA SER A 63 -10.11 -14.63 5.68
C SER A 63 -8.93 -15.56 6.06
N LYS A 64 -8.29 -16.21 5.07
CA LYS A 64 -7.10 -17.02 5.32
C LYS A 64 -5.94 -16.13 5.77
N VAL A 65 -5.20 -16.59 6.77
CA VAL A 65 -4.01 -15.91 7.30
C VAL A 65 -2.83 -16.87 7.29
N ASP A 66 -1.80 -16.53 6.52
CA ASP A 66 -0.51 -17.22 6.53
C ASP A 66 0.52 -16.35 7.26
N ARG A 67 1.31 -16.95 8.16
CA ARG A 67 2.35 -16.23 8.90
C ARG A 67 3.67 -16.28 8.13
N ILE A 68 4.24 -15.13 7.85
CA ILE A 68 5.55 -14.97 7.21
C ILE A 68 6.56 -14.58 8.28
N ARG A 69 7.63 -15.35 8.39
CA ARG A 69 8.74 -15.04 9.30
C ARG A 69 9.44 -13.79 8.82
N VAL A 70 9.62 -12.82 9.72
CA VAL A 70 10.43 -11.62 9.48
C VAL A 70 11.88 -11.95 9.83
N PRO A 71 12.84 -11.71 8.92
CA PRO A 71 14.26 -11.88 9.21
C PRO A 71 14.69 -10.96 10.36
N ALA A 72 15.55 -11.45 11.27
CA ALA A 72 16.03 -10.66 12.41
C ALA A 72 16.82 -9.39 12.01
N ALA A 73 17.35 -9.37 10.78
CA ALA A 73 18.04 -8.22 10.22
C ALA A 73 17.07 -7.11 9.75
N ALA A 74 15.79 -7.41 9.53
CA ALA A 74 14.81 -6.44 9.05
C ALA A 74 14.42 -5.48 10.16
N ARG A 75 14.58 -4.18 9.91
CA ARG A 75 14.13 -3.12 10.83
C ARG A 75 13.07 -2.27 10.17
N PHE A 76 11.90 -2.20 10.79
CA PHE A 76 10.80 -1.38 10.30
C PHE A 76 10.60 -0.17 11.19
N THR A 77 10.33 0.98 10.57
CA THR A 77 9.99 2.21 11.30
C THR A 77 8.77 2.88 10.69
N VAL A 78 7.96 3.54 11.52
CA VAL A 78 6.81 4.35 11.13
C VAL A 78 7.12 5.80 11.38
N HIS A 79 6.98 6.63 10.34
CA HIS A 79 7.26 8.05 10.34
C HIS A 79 5.98 8.83 10.03
N PRO A 80 5.47 9.62 10.97
CA PRO A 80 4.34 10.52 10.71
C PRO A 80 4.69 11.54 9.62
N SER A 81 3.76 11.80 8.71
CA SER A 81 3.94 12.85 7.70
C SER A 81 3.80 14.26 8.26
N GLY A 82 3.17 14.41 9.43
CA GLY A 82 2.78 15.70 10.00
C GLY A 82 1.59 16.37 9.29
N VAL A 83 1.03 15.73 8.25
CA VAL A 83 -0.10 16.27 7.48
C VAL A 83 -1.43 15.78 8.05
N ARG A 84 -2.33 16.73 8.31
CA ARG A 84 -3.72 16.40 8.67
C ARG A 84 -4.51 16.01 7.42
N HIS A 85 -5.29 14.95 7.56
CA HIS A 85 -6.16 14.34 6.56
C HIS A 85 -7.36 15.22 6.15
N ALA A 86 -7.14 16.42 5.60
CA ALA A 86 -8.24 17.21 5.04
C ALA A 86 -8.91 16.38 3.91
N ASP A 87 -10.20 16.08 4.08
CA ASP A 87 -11.05 15.29 3.15
C ASP A 87 -10.59 13.87 2.78
N ALA A 88 -9.70 13.25 3.55
CA ALA A 88 -9.22 11.88 3.27
C ALA A 88 -10.36 10.85 3.19
N ALA A 89 -11.42 11.03 3.99
CA ALA A 89 -12.60 10.17 3.94
C ALA A 89 -13.32 10.26 2.58
N GLY A 90 -13.48 11.47 2.04
CA GLY A 90 -14.09 11.70 0.73
C GLY A 90 -13.21 11.17 -0.41
N GLY A 91 -11.91 11.43 -0.34
CA GLY A 91 -10.93 10.89 -1.30
C GLY A 91 -10.93 9.36 -1.31
N LEU A 92 -10.90 8.72 -0.15
CA LEU A 92 -10.93 7.26 -0.05
C LEU A 92 -12.25 6.66 -0.56
N ALA A 93 -13.39 7.28 -0.21
CA ALA A 93 -14.70 6.87 -0.74
C ALA A 93 -14.74 6.95 -2.27
N GLN A 94 -14.20 8.02 -2.85
CA GLN A 94 -14.07 8.16 -4.30
C GLN A 94 -13.22 7.04 -4.89
N ARG A 95 -12.05 6.73 -4.32
CA ARG A 95 -11.18 5.66 -4.85
C ARG A 95 -11.82 4.28 -4.79
N ARG A 96 -12.59 4.00 -3.74
CA ARG A 96 -13.37 2.75 -3.65
C ARG A 96 -14.44 2.68 -4.73
N ALA A 97 -15.18 3.77 -4.96
CA ALA A 97 -16.18 3.85 -6.03
C ALA A 97 -15.54 3.67 -7.43
N GLU A 98 -14.40 4.31 -7.68
CA GLU A 98 -13.66 4.15 -8.94
C GLU A 98 -13.15 2.71 -9.14
N GLY A 99 -12.77 2.02 -8.06
CA GLY A 99 -12.41 0.60 -8.12
C GLY A 99 -13.60 -0.29 -8.54
N ALA A 100 -14.77 -0.05 -7.96
CA ALA A 100 -16.00 -0.77 -8.33
C ALA A 100 -16.43 -0.48 -9.77
N GLU A 101 -16.35 0.78 -10.21
CA GLU A 101 -16.63 1.18 -11.59
C GLU A 101 -15.65 0.53 -12.58
N ALA A 102 -14.36 0.43 -12.20
CA ALA A 102 -13.36 -0.25 -13.00
C ALA A 102 -13.63 -1.76 -13.14
N ALA A 103 -14.06 -2.43 -12.07
CA ALA A 103 -14.46 -3.84 -12.10
C ALA A 103 -15.63 -4.06 -13.06
N ALA A 104 -16.68 -3.23 -12.95
CA ALA A 104 -17.84 -3.26 -13.85
C ALA A 104 -17.44 -3.04 -15.32
N ALA A 105 -16.56 -2.07 -15.59
CA ALA A 105 -16.06 -1.80 -16.95
C ALA A 105 -15.21 -2.94 -17.54
N LEU A 106 -14.56 -3.73 -16.69
CA LEU A 106 -13.80 -4.93 -17.10
C LEU A 106 -14.67 -6.19 -17.18
N GLY A 107 -15.92 -6.12 -16.72
CA GLY A 107 -16.85 -7.26 -16.70
C GLY A 107 -16.48 -8.32 -15.65
N VAL A 108 -15.92 -7.90 -14.50
CA VAL A 108 -15.54 -8.79 -13.39
C VAL A 108 -16.22 -8.35 -12.10
N ASP A 109 -16.47 -9.31 -11.20
CA ASP A 109 -17.02 -9.01 -9.87
C ASP A 109 -15.99 -8.35 -8.94
N SER A 110 -14.71 -8.69 -9.15
CA SER A 110 -13.60 -8.16 -8.37
C SER A 110 -12.36 -7.96 -9.22
N LEU A 111 -11.67 -6.84 -8.99
CA LEU A 111 -10.37 -6.56 -9.61
C LEU A 111 -9.28 -7.58 -9.23
N ARG A 112 -9.48 -8.39 -8.19
CA ARG A 112 -8.56 -9.48 -7.84
C ARG A 112 -8.53 -10.59 -8.89
N ASP A 113 -9.61 -10.75 -9.66
CA ASP A 113 -9.73 -11.83 -10.65
C ASP A 113 -9.21 -11.41 -12.04
N VAL A 114 -8.66 -10.19 -12.15
CA VAL A 114 -8.09 -9.67 -13.40
C VAL A 114 -6.63 -10.09 -13.53
N ASP A 115 -6.27 -10.63 -14.69
CA ASP A 115 -4.89 -10.99 -15.02
C ASP A 115 -4.00 -9.73 -15.09
N PRO A 116 -2.80 -9.73 -14.45
CA PRO A 116 -1.88 -8.59 -14.52
C PRO A 116 -1.42 -8.19 -15.93
N GLY A 117 -1.48 -9.10 -16.90
CA GLY A 117 -1.18 -8.89 -18.31
C GLY A 117 -2.39 -8.45 -19.15
N ASP A 118 -3.57 -8.25 -18.55
CA ASP A 118 -4.75 -7.77 -19.27
C ASP A 118 -4.48 -6.41 -19.93
N ARG A 119 -4.55 -6.39 -21.26
CA ARG A 119 -4.24 -5.21 -22.09
C ARG A 119 -5.13 -4.02 -21.78
N ARG A 120 -6.34 -4.24 -21.24
CA ARG A 120 -7.28 -3.20 -20.79
C ARG A 120 -6.80 -2.46 -19.54
N LEU A 121 -5.74 -2.92 -18.87
CA LEU A 121 -5.08 -2.19 -17.78
C LEU A 121 -4.05 -1.16 -18.29
N PHE A 122 -3.62 -1.30 -19.55
CA PHE A 122 -2.55 -0.50 -20.15
C PHE A 122 -3.06 0.44 -21.25
N THR A 123 -4.34 0.79 -21.19
CA THR A 123 -4.95 1.73 -22.14
C THR A 123 -4.15 3.02 -22.10
N ALA A 124 -3.69 3.44 -23.27
CA ALA A 124 -2.76 4.55 -23.36
C ALA A 124 -3.41 5.81 -22.75
N ALA A 125 -2.69 6.48 -21.86
CA ALA A 125 -3.01 7.85 -21.43
C ALA A 125 -2.93 8.86 -22.61
N THR A 126 -2.59 8.40 -23.81
CA THR A 126 -2.54 9.19 -25.04
C THR A 126 -3.94 9.35 -25.62
N LEU A 127 -4.36 10.60 -25.70
CA LEU A 127 -5.58 11.19 -26.26
C LEU A 127 -6.03 10.76 -27.69
N VAL A 128 -5.61 9.63 -28.26
CA VAL A 128 -6.05 9.21 -29.61
C VAL A 128 -6.17 7.69 -29.74
N ALA A 129 -6.91 7.04 -28.85
CA ALA A 129 -7.62 5.83 -29.24
C ALA A 129 -9.03 6.28 -29.61
N ARG A 130 -9.39 6.14 -30.89
CA ARG A 130 -10.78 6.27 -31.34
C ARG A 130 -11.67 5.55 -30.33
N ALA A 131 -12.77 6.18 -29.93
CA ALA A 131 -13.83 5.55 -29.17
C ALA A 131 -14.15 4.19 -29.83
N GLY A 132 -13.67 3.10 -29.25
CA GLY A 132 -13.57 1.82 -29.95
C GLY A 132 -12.95 0.67 -29.16
N ASP A 133 -11.71 0.77 -28.69
CA ASP A 133 -10.93 -0.49 -28.52
C ASP A 133 -10.53 -0.95 -27.11
N THR A 134 -10.93 -0.27 -26.02
CA THR A 134 -10.61 -0.78 -24.66
C THR A 134 -11.74 -0.71 -23.63
N GLY A 135 -12.88 -0.08 -23.94
CA GLY A 135 -14.08 -0.07 -23.10
C GLY A 135 -14.00 0.65 -21.74
N ILE A 136 -12.80 0.89 -21.19
CA ILE A 136 -12.58 1.48 -19.86
C ILE A 136 -11.92 2.87 -19.94
N HIS A 137 -12.40 3.79 -19.10
CA HIS A 137 -11.85 5.14 -18.96
C HIS A 137 -10.42 5.11 -18.36
N PRO A 138 -9.45 5.91 -18.85
CA PRO A 138 -8.04 5.85 -18.40
C PRO A 138 -7.84 5.97 -16.89
N ARG A 139 -8.61 6.85 -16.22
CA ARG A 139 -8.59 6.98 -14.76
C ARG A 139 -8.95 5.68 -14.04
N LEU A 140 -9.96 4.95 -14.52
CA LEU A 140 -10.40 3.69 -13.95
C LEU A 140 -9.40 2.56 -14.24
N ALA A 141 -8.84 2.55 -15.46
CA ALA A 141 -7.73 1.66 -15.81
C ALA A 141 -6.53 1.85 -14.87
N ALA A 142 -6.19 3.09 -14.49
CA ALA A 142 -5.14 3.35 -13.51
C ALA A 142 -5.46 2.77 -12.11
N ARG A 143 -6.71 2.91 -11.63
CA ARG A 143 -7.13 2.29 -10.35
C ARG A 143 -7.08 0.77 -10.41
N ALA A 144 -7.60 0.17 -11.48
CA ALA A 144 -7.54 -1.27 -11.69
C ALA A 144 -6.09 -1.76 -11.73
N ARG A 145 -5.22 -1.08 -12.48
CA ARG A 145 -3.80 -1.42 -12.57
C ARG A 145 -3.09 -1.35 -11.22
N HIS A 146 -3.41 -0.37 -10.38
CA HIS A 146 -2.90 -0.34 -9.00
C HIS A 146 -3.33 -1.62 -8.25
N VAL A 147 -4.62 -1.90 -8.15
CA VAL A 147 -5.16 -3.03 -7.38
C VAL A 147 -4.59 -4.36 -7.87
N VAL A 148 -4.59 -4.60 -9.18
CA VAL A 148 -4.08 -5.84 -9.78
C VAL A 148 -2.58 -6.00 -9.51
N SER A 149 -1.79 -4.96 -9.78
CA SER A 149 -0.34 -5.04 -9.59
C SER A 149 0.06 -5.06 -8.11
N GLU A 150 -0.72 -4.45 -7.22
CA GLU A 150 -0.47 -4.47 -5.78
C GLU A 150 -0.73 -5.87 -5.18
N ASN A 151 -1.79 -6.57 -5.62
CA ASN A 151 -2.01 -7.98 -5.24
C ASN A 151 -0.82 -8.87 -5.60
N ALA A 152 -0.28 -8.72 -6.82
CA ALA A 152 0.93 -9.45 -7.23
C ALA A 152 2.15 -9.04 -6.39
N ARG A 153 2.32 -7.74 -6.10
CA ARG A 153 3.41 -7.25 -5.24
C ARG A 153 3.33 -7.83 -3.83
N VAL A 154 2.13 -8.00 -3.26
CA VAL A 154 1.95 -8.59 -1.92
C VAL A 154 2.51 -10.02 -1.87
N LEU A 155 2.21 -10.84 -2.88
CA LEU A 155 2.72 -12.21 -2.96
C LEU A 155 4.25 -12.23 -3.12
N HIS A 156 4.79 -11.40 -4.02
CA HIS A 156 6.24 -11.30 -4.19
C HIS A 156 6.95 -10.78 -2.93
N PHE A 157 6.32 -9.85 -2.20
CA PHE A 157 6.86 -9.34 -0.94
C PHE A 157 6.88 -10.43 0.13
N ALA A 158 5.80 -11.20 0.25
CA ALA A 158 5.71 -12.33 1.19
C ALA A 158 6.81 -13.36 0.93
N GLN A 159 7.01 -13.72 -0.33
CA GLN A 159 8.06 -14.64 -0.75
C GLN A 159 9.45 -14.10 -0.38
N ARG A 160 9.79 -12.89 -0.83
CA ARG A 160 11.11 -12.29 -0.59
C ARG A 160 11.41 -12.10 0.90
N LEU A 161 10.40 -11.70 1.68
CA LEU A 161 10.54 -11.57 3.12
C LEU A 161 10.87 -12.92 3.78
N GLY A 162 10.17 -13.99 3.36
CA GLY A 162 10.44 -15.35 3.84
C GLY A 162 11.82 -15.89 3.43
N GLU A 163 12.34 -15.44 2.28
CA GLU A 163 13.67 -15.79 1.78
C GLU A 163 14.80 -14.92 2.39
N GLY A 164 14.46 -13.84 3.10
CA GLY A 164 15.44 -12.90 3.66
C GLY A 164 15.95 -11.84 2.68
N ASP A 165 15.34 -11.69 1.51
CA ASP A 165 15.68 -10.70 0.49
C ASP A 165 15.12 -9.31 0.85
N LEU A 166 15.80 -8.62 1.77
CA LEU A 166 15.38 -7.31 2.26
C LEU A 166 15.52 -6.20 1.20
N GLU A 167 16.53 -6.26 0.34
CA GLU A 167 16.69 -5.32 -0.77
C GLU A 167 15.51 -5.44 -1.73
N GLY A 168 15.13 -6.68 -2.05
CA GLY A 168 13.98 -6.95 -2.89
C GLY A 168 12.65 -6.55 -2.26
N CYS A 169 12.48 -6.71 -0.94
CA CYS A 169 11.36 -6.15 -0.20
C CYS A 169 11.33 -4.61 -0.31
N GLY A 170 12.47 -3.96 -0.12
CA GLY A 170 12.61 -2.51 -0.24
C GLY A 170 12.23 -1.98 -1.62
N ALA A 171 12.68 -2.66 -2.68
CA ALA A 171 12.30 -2.35 -4.06
C ALA A 171 10.77 -2.45 -4.28
N LEU A 172 10.12 -3.46 -3.72
CA LEU A 172 8.66 -3.63 -3.80
C LEU A 172 7.90 -2.56 -3.01
N MET A 173 8.40 -2.13 -1.84
CA MET A 173 7.82 -1.00 -1.10
C MET A 173 7.88 0.29 -1.93
N ASN A 174 9.02 0.57 -2.56
CA ASN A 174 9.19 1.76 -3.40
C ASN A 174 8.24 1.72 -4.62
N ALA A 175 8.09 0.56 -5.26
CA ALA A 175 7.15 0.37 -6.38
C ALA A 175 5.69 0.52 -5.94
N SER A 176 5.34 0.01 -4.76
CA SER A 176 4.02 0.19 -4.15
C SER A 176 3.71 1.66 -3.87
N HIS A 177 4.66 2.42 -3.30
CA HIS A 177 4.50 3.86 -3.11
C HIS A 177 4.26 4.62 -4.42
N ALA A 178 5.08 4.37 -5.44
CA ALA A 178 4.90 4.98 -6.76
C ALA A 178 3.52 4.65 -7.33
N SER A 179 3.04 3.41 -7.16
CA SER A 179 1.70 3.01 -7.57
C SER A 179 0.60 3.77 -6.81
N LEU A 180 0.74 3.99 -5.50
CA LEU A 180 -0.21 4.76 -4.70
C LEU A 180 -0.24 6.24 -5.07
N ARG A 181 0.91 6.81 -5.42
CA ARG A 181 1.03 8.21 -5.86
C ARG A 181 0.48 8.39 -7.27
N ASP A 182 0.93 7.58 -8.22
CA ASP A 182 0.73 7.82 -9.65
C ASP A 182 -0.54 7.15 -10.19
N LEU A 183 -0.81 5.91 -9.76
CA LEU A 183 -1.93 5.10 -10.25
C LEU A 183 -3.16 5.18 -9.37
N PHE A 184 -3.01 5.14 -8.04
CA PHE A 184 -4.14 5.22 -7.12
C PHE A 184 -4.44 6.65 -6.66
N GLN A 185 -3.47 7.56 -6.77
CA GLN A 185 -3.60 8.98 -6.45
C GLN A 185 -4.17 9.23 -5.04
N VAL A 186 -3.49 8.65 -4.06
CA VAL A 186 -3.75 8.80 -2.62
C VAL A 186 -2.54 9.32 -1.83
N SER A 187 -1.41 9.60 -2.49
CA SER A 187 -0.29 10.28 -1.85
C SER A 187 -0.43 11.81 -1.94
N VAL A 188 0.39 12.52 -1.16
CA VAL A 188 0.51 13.99 -1.16
C VAL A 188 1.99 14.39 -1.15
N PRO A 189 2.34 15.60 -1.60
CA PRO A 189 3.74 16.01 -1.74
C PRO A 189 4.59 15.87 -0.46
N GLU A 190 4.00 16.08 0.71
CA GLU A 190 4.69 15.94 2.00
C GLU A 190 5.06 14.48 2.30
N VAL A 191 4.16 13.54 1.99
CA VAL A 191 4.40 12.10 2.12
C VAL A 191 5.47 11.67 1.11
N ASP A 192 5.39 12.14 -0.13
CA ASP A 192 6.37 11.82 -1.18
C ASP A 192 7.77 12.29 -0.78
N ARG A 193 7.90 13.54 -0.31
CA ARG A 193 9.17 14.08 0.22
C ARG A 193 9.68 13.30 1.43
N LEU A 194 8.80 12.84 2.31
CA LEU A 194 9.20 12.02 3.45
C LEU A 194 9.78 10.68 2.98
N VAL A 195 9.12 10.01 2.04
CA VAL A 195 9.63 8.77 1.43
C VAL A 195 11.01 8.98 0.80
N GLU A 196 11.17 10.04 0.00
CA GLU A 196 12.45 10.39 -0.63
C GLU A 196 13.55 10.64 0.41
N ARG A 197 13.26 11.39 1.48
CA ARG A 197 14.23 11.64 2.56
C ARG A 197 14.65 10.37 3.29
N LEU A 198 13.72 9.45 3.57
CA LEU A 198 14.05 8.20 4.26
C LEU A 198 14.95 7.31 3.41
N ARG A 199 14.66 7.22 2.10
CA ARG A 199 15.51 6.50 1.15
C ARG A 199 16.90 7.13 1.02
N ALA A 200 16.98 8.46 0.97
CA ALA A 200 18.26 9.16 0.96
C ALA A 200 19.10 8.94 2.23
N LYS A 201 18.47 8.57 3.35
CA LYS A 201 19.13 8.21 4.61
C LYS A 201 19.52 6.74 4.71
N GLY A 202 19.23 5.92 3.68
CA GLY A 202 19.63 4.52 3.63
C GLY A 202 18.50 3.51 3.84
N ALA A 203 17.23 3.93 3.89
CA ALA A 203 16.13 2.96 3.90
C ALA A 203 16.10 2.18 2.57
N LEU A 204 16.08 0.85 2.64
CA LEU A 204 15.94 -0.07 1.50
C LEU A 204 14.64 0.21 0.72
N GLY A 205 13.57 0.51 1.45
CA GLY A 205 12.31 0.97 0.88
C GLY A 205 11.46 1.74 1.87
N ALA A 206 10.67 2.68 1.35
CA ALA A 206 9.73 3.45 2.16
C ALA A 206 8.46 3.73 1.36
N ARG A 207 7.31 3.68 2.04
CA ARG A 207 6.01 3.94 1.43
C ARG A 207 4.99 4.47 2.42
N LEU A 208 4.02 5.23 1.90
CA LEU A 208 2.77 5.56 2.61
C LEU A 208 2.18 4.32 3.30
N THR A 209 1.65 4.41 4.51
CA THR A 209 0.85 3.34 5.15
C THR A 209 -0.46 3.92 5.68
N GLY A 210 -1.54 3.13 5.63
CA GLY A 210 -2.89 3.58 5.95
C GLY A 210 -3.63 4.22 4.77
N GLY A 211 -4.65 5.03 5.08
CA GLY A 211 -5.66 5.45 4.11
C GLY A 211 -5.24 6.46 3.03
N GLY A 212 -4.04 7.04 3.11
CA GLY A 212 -3.57 8.09 2.21
C GLY A 212 -4.07 9.51 2.55
N PHE A 213 -3.73 10.47 1.69
CA PHE A 213 -3.98 11.90 1.85
C PHE A 213 -3.31 12.51 3.10
N GLY A 214 -2.11 12.01 3.43
CA GLY A 214 -1.38 12.31 4.66
C GLY A 214 -1.02 11.02 5.39
N GLY A 215 -1.10 11.05 6.73
CA GLY A 215 -0.89 9.87 7.55
C GLY A 215 0.58 9.61 7.85
N ALA A 216 1.05 8.38 7.63
CA ALA A 216 2.40 7.97 7.98
C ALA A 216 3.08 7.22 6.83
N VAL A 217 4.39 7.07 6.95
CA VAL A 217 5.25 6.29 6.06
C VAL A 217 5.86 5.15 6.85
N VAL A 218 5.78 3.93 6.33
CA VAL A 218 6.55 2.80 6.84
C VAL A 218 7.83 2.66 6.00
N ALA A 219 8.96 2.47 6.66
CA ALA A 219 10.26 2.27 6.04
C ALA A 219 10.94 1.01 6.55
N LEU A 220 11.62 0.31 5.65
CA LEU A 220 12.49 -0.84 5.89
C LEU A 220 13.95 -0.38 5.78
N TRP A 221 14.75 -0.72 6.77
CA TRP A 221 16.19 -0.46 6.86
C TRP A 221 16.99 -1.75 6.84
#